data_AF-A0A4Q3C1I6-F1
#
_entry.id   AF-A0A4Q3C1I6-F1
#
_cell.length_a   1.000
_cell.length_b   1.000
_cell.length_c   1.000
_cell.angle_alpha   90.00
_cell.angle_beta   90.00
_cell.angle_gamma   90.00
#
_symmetry.space_group_name_H-M   'P 1'
#
loop_
_entity.id
_entity.type
_entity.pdbx_description
1 polymer ?
#
loop_
_entity_poly.entity_id
_entity_poly.type
_entity_poly.pdbx_seq_one_letter_code
_entity_poly.pdbx_strand_id
1 'polypeptide(L)'
;MAHEDNPEFFKGRGAQVNVHNKFLKTKYVLEHIEGLDEPLLENTATQLFEENPKKIVSESNSPDLSHMYSINPYQGCEHGCIYCYARNSHEYYGFSAGLDFERKI
;
A
#
# COMPACT_ATOMS: atom_id res chain seq x y z
N MET A 1 14.79 -19.20 10.84
CA MET A 1 15.27 -19.40 9.46
C MET A 1 15.56 -18.03 8.90
N ALA A 2 16.69 -17.84 8.21
CA ALA A 2 16.95 -16.60 7.52
C ALA A 2 15.86 -16.40 6.44
N HIS A 3 15.46 -15.16 6.17
CA HIS A 3 14.44 -14.88 5.14
C HIS A 3 14.83 -15.40 3.75
N GLU A 4 16.11 -15.71 3.53
CA GLU A 4 16.66 -16.23 2.28
C GLU A 4 16.15 -17.64 1.90
N ASP A 5 15.68 -18.43 2.87
CA ASP A 5 15.21 -19.81 2.64
C ASP A 5 13.69 -19.92 2.43
N ASN A 6 12.94 -18.80 2.49
CA ASN A 6 11.49 -18.82 2.32
C ASN A 6 11.09 -18.43 0.87
N PRO A 7 10.60 -19.37 0.04
CA PRO A 7 10.18 -19.08 -1.32
C PRO A 7 8.97 -18.13 -1.42
N GLU A 8 8.20 -17.97 -0.35
CA GLU A 8 7.08 -17.03 -0.29
C GLU A 8 7.48 -15.61 0.14
N PHE A 9 8.76 -15.38 0.43
CA PHE A 9 9.24 -14.08 0.89
C PHE A 9 9.50 -13.13 -0.29
N PHE A 10 8.85 -11.98 -0.27
CA PHE A 10 9.03 -10.95 -1.28
C PHE A 10 10.25 -10.09 -0.97
N LYS A 11 11.39 -10.41 -1.57
CA LYS A 11 12.59 -9.59 -1.44
C LYS A 11 12.34 -8.15 -1.89
N GLY A 12 12.78 -7.19 -1.08
CA GLY A 12 12.63 -5.76 -1.33
C GLY A 12 11.26 -5.18 -0.97
N ARG A 13 10.35 -5.98 -0.39
CA ARG A 13 9.04 -5.51 0.09
C ARG A 13 9.00 -5.51 1.62
N GLY A 14 8.41 -4.49 2.22
CA GLY A 14 8.27 -4.35 3.67
C GLY A 14 7.04 -5.09 4.21
N ALA A 15 5.90 -4.95 3.52
CA ALA A 15 4.61 -5.44 4.00
C ALA A 15 4.44 -6.97 3.94
N GLN A 16 5.10 -7.63 2.98
CA GLN A 16 5.02 -9.08 2.70
C GLN A 16 3.61 -9.64 2.38
N VAL A 17 2.54 -8.91 2.71
CA VAL A 17 1.14 -9.33 2.57
C VAL A 17 0.34 -8.22 1.92
N ASN A 18 -0.57 -8.59 1.01
CA ASN A 18 -1.55 -7.66 0.48
C ASN A 18 -2.85 -7.76 1.28
N VAL A 19 -3.04 -6.87 2.26
CA VAL A 19 -4.24 -6.86 3.11
C VAL A 19 -5.46 -6.36 2.34
N HIS A 20 -6.65 -6.72 2.80
CA HIS A 20 -7.88 -6.16 2.24
C HIS A 20 -8.02 -4.68 2.58
N ASN A 21 -8.45 -3.86 1.61
CA ASN A 21 -8.78 -2.46 1.85
C ASN A 21 -10.11 -2.37 2.62
N LYS A 22 -10.09 -1.77 3.82
CA LYS A 22 -11.26 -1.71 4.71
C LYS A 22 -12.47 -0.95 4.16
N PHE A 23 -12.29 -0.09 3.17
CA PHE A 23 -13.36 0.69 2.56
C PHE A 23 -14.04 -0.03 1.38
N LEU A 24 -13.41 -1.06 0.83
CA LEU A 24 -13.99 -1.86 -0.25
C LEU A 24 -14.94 -2.92 0.31
N LYS A 25 -16.14 -3.01 -0.29
CA LYS A 25 -17.17 -4.00 0.09
C LYS A 25 -16.78 -5.42 -0.30
N THR A 26 -16.05 -5.57 -1.40
CA THR A 26 -15.66 -6.86 -2.00
C THR A 26 -14.17 -7.07 -1.83
N LYS A 27 -13.77 -8.31 -1.53
CA LYS A 27 -12.37 -8.74 -1.42
C LYS A 27 -12.10 -9.90 -2.36
N TYR A 28 -10.89 -9.97 -2.90
CA TYR A 28 -10.42 -11.16 -3.61
C TYR A 28 -10.09 -12.26 -2.59
N VAL A 29 -10.48 -13.49 -2.89
CA VAL A 29 -10.23 -14.67 -2.03
C VAL A 29 -9.77 -15.85 -2.89
N LEU A 30 -8.95 -16.70 -2.28
CA LEU A 30 -8.47 -17.96 -2.85
C LEU A 30 -9.27 -19.13 -2.28
N GLU A 31 -10.59 -19.17 -2.53
CA GLU A 31 -11.45 -20.28 -2.04
C GLU A 31 -11.39 -21.53 -2.93
N HIS A 32 -11.24 -21.33 -4.25
CA HIS A 32 -11.21 -22.40 -5.25
C HIS A 32 -9.92 -22.32 -6.07
N ILE A 33 -8.82 -22.78 -5.47
CA ILE A 33 -7.48 -22.70 -6.07
C ILE A 33 -7.40 -23.56 -7.33
N GLU A 34 -8.16 -24.65 -7.39
CA GLU A 34 -8.27 -25.55 -8.54
C GLU A 34 -8.81 -24.88 -9.81
N GLY A 35 -9.48 -23.73 -9.68
CA GLY A 35 -10.02 -22.96 -10.80
C GLY A 35 -9.09 -21.83 -11.28
N LEU A 36 -7.88 -21.72 -10.73
CA LEU A 36 -6.92 -20.68 -11.09
C LEU A 36 -5.82 -21.24 -11.97
N ASP A 37 -5.70 -20.70 -13.18
CA ASP A 37 -4.60 -21.05 -14.10
C ASP A 37 -3.26 -20.45 -13.64
N GLU A 38 -3.31 -19.33 -12.90
CA GLU A 38 -2.14 -18.60 -12.41
C GLU A 38 -2.28 -18.21 -10.92
N PRO A 39 -1.17 -18.19 -10.16
CA PRO A 39 -1.18 -17.79 -8.76
C PRO A 39 -1.50 -16.29 -8.62
N LEU A 40 -2.40 -15.94 -7.70
CA LEU A 40 -2.82 -14.55 -7.43
C LEU A 40 -1.73 -13.67 -6.80
N LEU A 41 -0.66 -14.27 -6.25
CA LEU A 41 0.40 -13.59 -5.50
C LEU A 41 1.63 -13.34 -6.38
N GLU A 42 1.57 -12.29 -7.18
CA GLU A 42 2.74 -11.85 -7.94
C GLU A 42 3.45 -10.70 -7.24
N ASN A 43 4.76 -10.82 -7.04
CA ASN A 43 5.64 -9.69 -6.69
C ASN A 43 5.78 -8.76 -7.91
N THR A 44 4.69 -8.10 -8.27
CA THR A 44 4.65 -7.23 -9.44
C THR A 44 5.63 -6.08 -9.27
N ALA A 45 6.16 -5.62 -10.41
CA ALA A 45 6.94 -4.39 -10.48
C ALA A 45 6.11 -3.20 -9.98
N THR A 46 6.80 -2.20 -9.44
CA THR A 46 6.16 -0.95 -8.98
C THR A 46 5.61 -0.19 -10.18
N GLN A 47 4.36 0.25 -10.08
CA GLN A 47 3.62 1.06 -11.02
C GLN A 47 3.53 2.47 -10.47
N LEU A 48 3.76 3.46 -11.33
CA LEU A 48 3.65 4.88 -11.01
C LEU A 48 2.43 5.47 -11.71
N PHE A 49 1.62 6.20 -10.97
CA PHE A 49 0.41 6.88 -11.45
C PHE A 49 0.61 8.39 -11.37
N GLU A 50 0.36 9.08 -12.48
CA GLU A 50 0.37 10.55 -12.50
C GLU A 50 -0.99 11.09 -12.03
N GLU A 51 -0.99 11.83 -10.93
CA GLU A 51 -2.21 12.39 -10.33
C GLU A 51 -2.27 13.91 -10.47
N ASN A 52 -3.48 14.45 -10.63
CA ASN A 52 -3.76 15.87 -10.74
C ASN A 52 -4.66 16.35 -9.59
N PRO A 53 -4.10 16.57 -8.38
CA PRO A 53 -4.90 16.86 -7.19
C PRO A 53 -5.49 18.27 -7.23
N LYS A 54 -6.70 18.43 -6.68
CA LYS A 54 -7.31 19.75 -6.48
C LYS A 54 -6.57 20.61 -5.45
N LYS A 55 -5.94 19.98 -4.45
CA LYS A 55 -5.14 20.62 -3.39
C LYS A 55 -4.00 19.67 -3.00
N ILE A 56 -2.76 20.17 -3.02
CA ILE A 56 -1.56 19.38 -2.66
C ILE A 56 -1.16 19.57 -1.18
N VAL A 57 -1.55 20.69 -0.57
CA VAL A 57 -1.20 21.02 0.81
C VAL A 57 -2.28 20.52 1.78
N SER A 58 -1.87 19.70 2.74
CA SER A 58 -2.70 19.26 3.87
C SER A 58 -2.44 20.16 5.07
N GLU A 59 -3.51 20.61 5.72
CA GLU A 59 -3.45 21.44 6.94
C GLU A 59 -3.87 20.59 8.13
N SER A 60 -3.08 20.61 9.19
CA SER A 60 -3.37 19.91 10.45
C SER A 60 -3.98 20.87 11.45
N ASN A 61 -5.16 20.53 11.96
CA ASN A 61 -5.86 21.28 13.00
C ASN A 61 -5.59 20.73 14.41
N SER A 62 -4.50 19.98 14.58
CA SER A 62 -4.16 19.42 15.89
C SER A 62 -3.84 20.55 16.87
N PRO A 63 -4.42 20.55 18.08
CA PRO A 63 -4.13 21.57 19.09
C PRO A 63 -2.65 21.56 19.51
N ASP A 64 -1.98 20.42 19.37
CA ASP A 64 -0.56 20.25 19.72
C ASP A 64 0.39 20.72 18.60
N LEU A 65 -0.11 20.96 17.39
CA LEU A 65 0.67 21.31 16.20
C LEU A 65 0.06 22.52 15.49
N SER A 66 0.23 23.70 16.09
CA SER A 66 -0.32 24.96 15.58
C SER A 66 0.20 25.29 14.17
N HIS A 67 -0.73 25.59 13.26
CA HIS A 67 -0.48 26.04 11.87
C HIS A 67 0.43 25.11 11.05
N MET A 68 0.28 23.79 11.20
CA MET A 68 1.11 22.83 10.50
C MET A 68 0.55 22.48 9.12
N TYR A 69 1.35 22.77 8.09
CA TYR A 69 1.09 22.39 6.71
C TYR A 69 2.05 21.28 6.29
N SER A 70 1.54 20.33 5.51
CA SER A 70 2.31 19.20 5.00
C SER A 70 1.97 18.92 3.54
N ILE A 71 2.92 18.31 2.83
CA ILE A 71 2.76 17.88 1.45
C ILE A 71 3.23 16.43 1.37
N ASN A 72 2.41 15.58 0.75
CA ASN A 72 2.79 14.24 0.36
C ASN A 72 2.91 14.20 -1.17
N PRO A 73 4.14 14.29 -1.72
CA PRO A 73 4.34 14.36 -3.17
C PRO A 73 4.04 13.02 -3.86
N TYR A 74 4.04 11.92 -3.11
CA TYR A 74 3.77 10.58 -3.61
C TYR A 74 2.68 9.92 -2.77
N GLN A 75 1.84 9.11 -3.41
CA GLN A 75 0.75 8.37 -2.78
C GLN A 75 1.13 6.89 -2.64
N GLY A 76 2.25 6.64 -2.00
CA GLY A 76 2.85 5.32 -1.83
C GLY A 76 4.35 5.44 -1.61
N CYS A 77 5.02 4.35 -1.21
CA CYS A 77 6.47 4.36 -1.03
C CYS A 77 7.05 2.94 -1.10
N GLU A 78 8.04 2.74 -1.97
CA GLU A 78 8.75 1.46 -2.10
C GLU A 78 9.52 1.03 -0.85
N HIS A 79 9.88 1.98 0.04
CA HIS A 79 10.54 1.64 1.30
C HIS A 79 9.62 0.78 2.17
N GLY A 80 8.31 1.05 2.16
CA GLY A 80 7.36 0.22 2.88
C GLY A 80 7.55 0.17 4.40
N CYS A 81 7.92 1.28 5.06
CA CYS A 81 8.01 1.29 6.53
C CYS A 81 6.67 0.85 7.16
N ILE A 82 6.71 -0.15 8.04
CA ILE A 82 5.51 -0.70 8.69
C ILE A 82 4.75 0.34 9.54
N TYR A 83 5.47 1.34 10.05
CA TYR A 83 4.96 2.42 10.89
C TYR A 83 4.62 3.69 10.09
N CYS A 84 4.63 3.63 8.75
CA CYS A 84 4.35 4.80 7.92
C CYS A 84 2.89 5.23 8.06
N TYR A 85 2.66 6.47 8.50
CA TYR A 85 1.32 7.03 8.66
C TYR A 85 0.52 7.08 7.34
N ALA A 86 1.21 7.22 6.20
CA ALA A 86 0.60 7.36 4.89
C ALA A 86 -0.09 6.08 4.39
N ARG A 87 0.19 4.90 4.97
CA ARG A 87 -0.45 3.63 4.60
C ARG A 87 -1.97 3.68 4.73
N ASN A 88 -2.48 4.34 5.77
CA ASN A 88 -3.91 4.50 5.98
C ASN A 88 -4.57 5.36 4.90
N SER A 89 -3.86 6.36 4.39
CA SER A 89 -4.36 7.24 3.32
C SER A 89 -4.45 6.49 1.99
N HIS A 90 -3.56 5.53 1.75
CA HIS A 90 -3.54 4.70 0.54
C HIS A 90 -4.85 3.94 0.30
N GLU A 91 -5.51 3.52 1.38
CA GLU A 91 -6.81 2.86 1.30
C GLU A 91 -7.93 3.76 0.77
N TYR A 92 -7.86 5.07 0.98
CA TYR A 92 -8.86 6.00 0.41
C TYR A 92 -8.75 6.11 -1.11
N TYR A 93 -7.61 5.74 -1.70
CA TYR A 93 -7.42 5.70 -3.15
C TYR A 93 -7.88 4.37 -3.77
N GLY A 94 -8.47 3.47 -2.96
CA GLY A 94 -8.95 2.16 -3.42
C GLY A 94 -7.88 1.07 -3.46
N PHE A 95 -6.68 1.35 -2.94
CA PHE A 95 -5.58 0.39 -2.86
C PHE A 95 -5.43 -0.21 -1.46
N SER A 96 -4.59 -1.23 -1.30
CA SER A 96 -4.33 -1.84 -0.01
C SER A 96 -3.20 -1.15 0.76
N ALA A 97 -3.33 -1.05 2.08
CA ALA A 97 -2.29 -0.54 2.97
C ALA A 97 -1.04 -1.46 3.08
N GLY A 98 -1.06 -2.65 2.46
CA GLY A 98 0.00 -3.64 2.49
C GLY A 98 0.97 -3.51 1.31
N LEU A 99 1.06 -4.56 0.50
CA LEU A 99 1.94 -4.60 -0.68
C LEU A 99 1.55 -3.58 -1.77
N ASP A 100 0.30 -3.16 -1.86
CA ASP A 100 -0.10 -2.15 -2.85
C ASP A 100 0.48 -0.76 -2.53
N PHE A 101 0.65 -0.41 -1.26
CA PHE A 101 1.35 0.82 -0.84
C PHE A 101 2.78 0.93 -1.40
N GLU A 102 3.43 -0.22 -1.64
CA GLU A 102 4.82 -0.30 -2.11
C GLU A 102 4.93 -0.47 -3.62
N ARG A 103 3.83 -0.81 -4.30
CA ARG A 103 3.81 -1.19 -5.72
C ARG A 103 2.90 -0.31 -6.58
N LYS A 104 1.97 0.44 -5.99
CA LYS A 104 1.04 1.32 -6.69
C LYS A 104 1.19 2.72 -6.10
N ILE A 105 2.01 3.55 -6.73
CA ILE A 105 2.49 4.83 -6.19
C ILE A 105 2.02 6.00 -7.04
#